data_AF-A0A4V2Y4A2-F1
#
_entry.id   AF-A0A4V2Y4A2-F1
#
_cell.length_a   1.000
_cell.length_b   1.000
_cell.length_c   1.000
_cell.angle_alpha   90.00
_cell.angle_beta   90.00
_cell.angle_gamma   90.00
#
_symmetry.space_group_name_H-M   'P 1'
#
loop_
_entity.id
_entity.type
_entity.pdbx_description
1 polymer ?
#
loop_
_entity_poly.entity_id
_entity_poly.type
_entity_poly.pdbx_seq_one_letter_code
_entity_poly.pdbx_strand_id
1 'polypeptide(L)'
;MAEIHSPIVRPKGAAAAVAALALTAATLAGCGDAGATITRLTVGTPGPDPYTTMSNTDKIEVKERPRTGGTATGDSPGLYGGTRRSATCDQQKLIAFLQANPGKAKAWADVQGIPVSDIPRYVSRLTPVLLRTDTLVTNHGFRDGKATGGPAVLQAGMGVLVNGHGVPAVKCNCGNPLTLPEKKISTDGASFTGRSWPGFEERNVTKIQPRDAKKGTIVTFVLVDPEGTMGFERPRATEGEADGPPIQLPATETEGTASDSPSPSDSGMEPPGTGSPGTETPGTDPSGTGSPGTPPPGTGDGEAPASPGMTSQDPGTGDDGGLPNERTGGTGEPGGDPGGPVSLPPSEEAAPAAS
;
A
#
# COMPACT_ATOMS: atom_id res chain seq x y z
N MET A 1 55.50 -35.21 70.50
CA MET A 1 54.28 -34.51 70.05
C MET A 1 53.40 -35.54 69.36
N ALA A 2 52.07 -35.49 69.54
CA ALA A 2 51.04 -36.36 68.94
C ALA A 2 51.29 -37.89 69.11
N GLU A 3 50.60 -38.60 70.00
CA GLU A 3 49.17 -38.98 69.97
C GLU A 3 48.86 -40.14 69.01
N ILE A 4 48.03 -41.08 69.49
CA ILE A 4 47.66 -42.36 68.85
C ILE A 4 46.17 -42.60 69.13
N HIS A 5 45.49 -43.36 68.26
CA HIS A 5 44.05 -43.69 68.28
C HIS A 5 43.14 -42.59 67.70
N SER A 6 41.94 -42.86 67.17
CA SER A 6 41.16 -44.11 67.13
C SER A 6 40.30 -44.18 65.85
N PRO A 7 39.83 -45.36 65.38
CA PRO A 7 38.99 -45.48 64.19
C PRO A 7 37.52 -45.07 64.45
N ILE A 8 36.88 -44.47 63.44
CA ILE A 8 35.48 -44.00 63.53
C ILE A 8 34.49 -45.11 63.15
N VAL A 9 33.54 -45.38 64.05
CA VAL A 9 32.39 -46.28 63.84
C VAL A 9 31.14 -45.46 63.48
N ARG A 10 30.40 -45.88 62.44
CA ARG A 10 29.10 -45.29 62.05
C ARG A 10 27.99 -45.68 63.03
N PRO A 11 27.00 -44.81 63.29
CA PRO A 11 25.62 -45.24 63.00
C PRO A 11 24.60 -44.17 62.58
N LYS A 12 23.61 -44.63 61.79
CA LYS A 12 22.16 -44.35 61.82
C LYS A 12 21.64 -42.89 61.84
N GLY A 13 20.95 -42.55 60.76
CA GLY A 13 20.21 -41.30 60.58
C GLY A 13 18.83 -41.19 61.26
N ALA A 14 18.28 -39.99 61.05
CA ALA A 14 16.94 -39.50 61.34
C ALA A 14 16.77 -38.20 60.50
N ALA A 15 15.60 -37.73 60.07
CA ALA A 15 14.29 -38.35 59.93
C ALA A 15 13.55 -37.64 58.76
N ALA A 16 12.58 -38.31 58.12
CA ALA A 16 11.84 -37.73 57.00
C ALA A 16 10.47 -37.18 57.44
N ALA A 17 10.28 -35.86 57.35
CA ALA A 17 8.99 -35.19 57.53
C ALA A 17 8.98 -33.81 56.85
N VAL A 18 8.74 -33.76 55.54
CA VAL A 18 8.45 -32.51 54.81
C VAL A 18 7.00 -32.55 54.35
N ALA A 19 6.16 -31.69 54.93
CA ALA A 19 4.73 -31.64 54.61
C ALA A 19 4.51 -30.97 53.25
N ALA A 20 3.83 -31.67 52.33
CA ALA A 20 3.50 -31.15 51.01
C ALA A 20 2.31 -30.18 51.06
N LEU A 21 2.58 -28.89 51.27
CA LEU A 21 1.59 -27.82 51.10
C LEU A 21 1.39 -27.52 49.61
N ALA A 22 0.41 -28.21 49.01
CA ALA A 22 -0.02 -27.97 47.64
C ALA A 22 -0.82 -26.65 47.53
N LEU A 23 -0.10 -25.53 47.42
CA LEU A 23 -0.69 -24.23 47.09
C LEU A 23 -1.10 -24.19 45.61
N THR A 24 -2.31 -24.66 45.31
CA THR A 24 -2.94 -24.53 43.99
C THR A 24 -3.36 -23.08 43.74
N ALA A 25 -2.37 -22.24 43.41
CA ALA A 25 -2.60 -20.90 42.90
C ALA A 25 -3.16 -20.99 41.47
N ALA A 26 -4.48 -21.22 41.37
CA ALA A 26 -5.21 -21.21 40.11
C ALA A 26 -5.29 -19.76 39.60
N THR A 27 -4.25 -19.33 38.89
CA THR A 27 -4.26 -18.08 38.15
C THR A 27 -5.30 -18.17 37.04
N LEU A 28 -6.42 -17.46 37.23
CA LEU A 28 -7.36 -17.13 36.15
C LEU A 28 -6.67 -16.13 35.21
N ALA A 29 -5.68 -16.62 34.47
CA ALA A 29 -5.16 -15.99 33.26
C ALA A 29 -6.28 -16.06 32.21
N GLY A 30 -7.21 -15.12 32.27
CA GLY A 30 -8.26 -15.00 31.28
C GLY A 30 -7.62 -14.82 29.91
N CYS A 31 -7.88 -15.76 28.99
CA CYS A 31 -7.49 -15.66 27.60
C CYS A 31 -8.36 -14.61 26.88
N GLY A 32 -8.20 -13.34 27.26
CA GLY A 32 -8.45 -12.26 26.34
C GLY A 32 -7.42 -12.38 25.21
N ASP A 33 -7.90 -12.58 23.99
CA ASP A 33 -7.03 -12.65 22.82
C ASP A 33 -6.29 -11.31 22.70
N ALA A 34 -4.95 -11.36 22.70
CA ALA A 34 -4.13 -10.16 22.74
C ALA A 34 -4.16 -9.49 21.37
N GLY A 35 -5.05 -8.51 21.21
CA GLY A 35 -5.31 -7.81 19.96
C GLY A 35 -4.02 -7.42 19.22
N ALA A 36 -4.00 -7.70 17.92
CA ALA A 36 -2.78 -7.68 17.13
C ALA A 36 -1.97 -6.38 17.28
N THR A 37 -0.65 -6.50 17.42
CA THR A 37 0.25 -5.35 17.41
C THR A 37 0.52 -4.91 15.97
N ILE A 38 -0.11 -3.82 15.53
CA ILE A 38 -0.05 -3.31 14.16
C ILE A 38 0.95 -2.13 14.10
N THR A 39 1.90 -2.19 13.15
CA THR A 39 2.91 -1.14 13.00
C THR A 39 2.41 -0.01 12.10
N ARG A 40 2.37 1.23 12.60
CA ARG A 40 2.13 2.42 11.77
C ARG A 40 3.40 2.78 10.99
N LEU A 41 3.27 2.90 9.67
CA LEU A 41 4.35 3.28 8.75
C LEU A 41 3.99 4.60 8.04
N THR A 42 4.68 5.67 8.43
CA THR A 42 4.50 7.04 7.92
C THR A 42 5.03 7.24 6.50
N VAL A 43 4.43 8.18 5.77
CA VAL A 43 4.97 8.70 4.50
C VAL A 43 6.37 9.28 4.68
N GLY A 44 7.20 9.21 3.63
CA GLY A 44 8.59 9.65 3.66
C GLY A 44 9.52 8.78 4.51
N THR A 45 9.04 7.66 5.07
CA THR A 45 9.85 6.76 5.91
C THR A 45 9.87 5.32 5.37
N PRO A 46 11.06 4.77 5.04
CA PRO A 46 11.21 3.36 4.65
C PRO A 46 10.64 2.39 5.70
N GLY A 47 10.76 2.73 6.98
CA GLY A 47 10.37 1.86 8.09
C GLY A 47 11.51 0.90 8.50
N PRO A 48 11.23 -0.10 9.35
CA PRO A 48 12.20 -1.12 9.73
C PRO A 48 12.53 -2.06 8.56
N ASP A 49 13.72 -2.67 8.62
CA ASP A 49 14.17 -3.75 7.73
C ASP A 49 13.95 -3.50 6.21
N PRO A 50 14.34 -2.34 5.65
CA PRO A 50 14.09 -2.03 4.25
C PRO A 50 14.89 -2.94 3.30
N TYR A 51 14.23 -3.42 2.24
CA TYR A 51 14.93 -4.13 1.15
C TYR A 51 15.93 -3.20 0.45
N THR A 52 15.52 -1.98 0.11
CA THR A 52 16.34 -0.90 -0.48
C THR A 52 15.85 0.46 0.04
N THR A 53 16.46 1.58 -0.32
CA THR A 53 15.93 2.92 -0.02
C THR A 53 15.69 3.70 -1.29
N MET A 54 14.43 4.12 -1.49
CA MET A 54 14.01 4.92 -2.64
C MET A 54 13.39 6.24 -2.17
N SER A 55 13.91 7.35 -2.68
CA SER A 55 13.43 8.70 -2.36
C SER A 55 12.30 9.15 -3.30
N ASN A 56 11.54 10.15 -2.88
CA ASN A 56 10.50 10.82 -3.69
C ASN A 56 9.33 9.92 -4.15
N THR A 57 9.12 8.77 -3.50
CA THR A 57 8.05 7.82 -3.86
C THR A 57 6.66 8.23 -3.35
N ASP A 58 6.62 9.03 -2.28
CA ASP A 58 5.42 9.34 -1.52
C ASP A 58 5.00 10.80 -1.68
N LYS A 59 3.76 11.11 -1.28
CA LYS A 59 3.28 12.48 -1.07
C LYS A 59 2.96 12.66 0.41
N ILE A 60 3.39 13.78 0.99
CA ILE A 60 3.12 14.10 2.41
C ILE A 60 1.66 14.49 2.62
N GLU A 61 1.11 15.22 1.65
CA GLU A 61 -0.27 15.67 1.61
C GLU A 61 -0.95 15.02 0.40
N VAL A 62 -2.11 14.39 0.64
CA VAL A 62 -3.05 13.94 -0.39
C VAL A 62 -4.46 14.26 0.09
N LYS A 63 -5.36 14.60 -0.83
CA LYS A 63 -6.77 14.79 -0.54
C LYS A 63 -7.38 13.45 -0.14
N GLU A 64 -7.62 13.29 1.16
CA GLU A 64 -8.31 12.16 1.76
C GLU A 64 -9.59 11.81 0.99
N ARG A 65 -9.82 10.51 0.81
CA ARG A 65 -11.02 10.01 0.15
C ARG A 65 -12.22 10.10 1.12
N PRO A 66 -13.39 10.62 0.71
CA PRO A 66 -14.54 10.78 1.61
C PRO A 66 -15.08 9.48 2.22
N ARG A 67 -14.76 8.34 1.59
CA ARG A 67 -15.03 6.99 2.12
C ARG A 67 -13.71 6.34 2.53
N THR A 68 -13.37 6.47 3.81
CA THR A 68 -12.30 5.77 4.53
C THR A 68 -12.84 4.54 5.27
N GLY A 69 -11.95 3.70 5.82
CA GLY A 69 -12.32 2.60 6.70
C GLY A 69 -12.89 1.36 6.01
N GLY A 70 -13.19 0.35 6.83
CA GLY A 70 -13.91 -0.86 6.41
C GLY A 70 -13.18 -1.67 5.32
N THR A 71 -13.85 -1.90 4.18
CA THR A 71 -13.33 -2.69 3.07
C THR A 71 -13.60 -2.01 1.73
N ALA A 72 -12.59 -1.99 0.86
CA ALA A 72 -12.69 -1.55 -0.53
C ALA A 72 -12.22 -2.65 -1.49
N THR A 73 -12.78 -2.69 -2.71
CA THR A 73 -12.25 -3.55 -3.79
C THR A 73 -11.13 -2.85 -4.53
N GLY A 74 -10.10 -3.60 -4.94
CA GLY A 74 -8.96 -3.06 -5.69
C GLY A 74 -9.30 -2.42 -7.04
N ASP A 75 -10.51 -2.67 -7.59
CA ASP A 75 -11.05 -2.03 -8.79
C ASP A 75 -11.98 -0.84 -8.52
N SER A 76 -12.11 -0.40 -7.26
CA SER A 76 -12.91 0.78 -6.89
C SER A 76 -12.29 2.08 -7.43
N PRO A 77 -13.02 2.88 -8.25
CA PRO A 77 -12.55 4.19 -8.69
C PRO A 77 -12.14 5.10 -7.53
N GLY A 78 -11.08 5.89 -7.72
CA GLY A 78 -10.59 6.85 -6.74
C GLY A 78 -10.00 6.26 -5.44
N LEU A 79 -10.04 4.93 -5.23
CA LEU A 79 -9.37 4.28 -4.10
C LEU A 79 -7.86 4.60 -4.06
N TYR A 80 -7.28 4.74 -5.24
CA TYR A 80 -5.90 5.11 -5.47
C TYR A 80 -5.79 6.48 -6.11
N GLY A 81 -4.65 7.14 -5.86
CA GLY A 81 -4.27 8.38 -6.52
C GLY A 81 -2.99 8.25 -7.32
N GLY A 82 -2.56 9.36 -7.93
CA GLY A 82 -1.28 9.46 -8.61
C GLY A 82 -1.10 10.81 -9.30
N THR A 83 0.11 11.15 -9.71
CA THR A 83 0.34 12.31 -10.57
C THR A 83 0.16 11.91 -12.02
N ARG A 84 -0.74 12.57 -12.76
CA ARG A 84 -0.97 12.28 -14.18
C ARG A 84 0.30 12.52 -15.01
N ARG A 85 0.59 11.65 -15.98
CA ARG A 85 1.83 11.59 -16.78
C ARG A 85 3.11 11.30 -15.97
N SER A 86 2.99 10.75 -14.75
CA SER A 86 4.15 10.45 -13.91
C SER A 86 3.93 9.31 -12.90
N ALA A 87 5.00 8.60 -12.57
CA ALA A 87 5.05 7.64 -11.48
C ALA A 87 6.14 8.05 -10.48
N THR A 88 5.83 7.88 -9.20
CA THR A 88 6.78 8.07 -8.09
C THR A 88 7.46 6.77 -7.67
N CYS A 89 6.88 5.62 -8.05
CA CYS A 89 7.46 4.29 -7.85
C CYS A 89 8.08 3.78 -9.15
N ASP A 90 9.40 3.64 -9.19
CA ASP A 90 10.15 3.16 -10.36
C ASP A 90 10.28 1.63 -10.33
N GLN A 91 9.70 0.97 -11.34
CA GLN A 91 9.66 -0.49 -11.42
C GLN A 91 11.04 -1.06 -11.79
N GLN A 92 11.82 -0.37 -12.62
CA GLN A 92 13.12 -0.82 -13.11
C GLN A 92 14.21 -0.72 -12.04
N LYS A 93 14.20 0.32 -11.21
CA LYS A 93 15.10 0.45 -10.06
C LYS A 93 14.92 -0.70 -9.07
N LEU A 94 13.68 -1.13 -8.81
CA LEU A 94 13.42 -2.30 -7.96
C LEU A 94 13.93 -3.61 -8.59
N ILE A 95 13.69 -3.80 -9.89
CA ILE A 95 14.18 -4.98 -10.63
C ILE A 95 15.71 -5.06 -10.60
N ALA A 96 16.39 -3.97 -10.99
CA ALA A 96 17.85 -3.88 -11.00
C ALA A 96 18.45 -4.06 -9.60
N PHE A 97 17.82 -3.47 -8.57
CA PHE A 97 18.23 -3.66 -7.18
C PHE A 97 18.18 -5.14 -6.76
N LEU A 98 17.06 -5.84 -7.03
CA LEU A 98 16.91 -7.24 -6.66
C LEU A 98 17.89 -8.12 -7.46
N GLN A 99 18.04 -7.90 -8.76
CA GLN A 99 19.03 -8.59 -9.60
C GLN A 99 20.47 -8.44 -9.06
N ALA A 100 20.84 -7.26 -8.57
CA ALA A 100 22.13 -7.00 -7.94
C ALA A 100 22.29 -7.58 -6.51
N ASN A 101 21.21 -8.06 -5.88
CA ASN A 101 21.21 -8.56 -4.50
C ASN A 101 20.55 -9.95 -4.38
N PRO A 102 21.18 -11.04 -4.85
CA PRO A 102 20.54 -12.36 -4.97
C PRO A 102 19.90 -12.92 -3.69
N GLY A 103 20.49 -12.70 -2.52
CA GLY A 103 19.90 -13.12 -1.24
C GLY A 103 18.60 -12.37 -0.89
N LYS A 104 18.54 -11.07 -1.23
CA LYS A 104 17.30 -10.27 -1.12
C LYS A 104 16.30 -10.68 -2.21
N ALA A 105 16.75 -10.92 -3.45
CA ALA A 105 15.89 -11.42 -4.53
C ALA A 105 15.18 -12.71 -4.14
N LYS A 106 15.89 -13.67 -3.53
CA LYS A 106 15.27 -14.90 -3.02
C LYS A 106 14.21 -14.61 -1.96
N ALA A 107 14.56 -13.91 -0.87
CA ALA A 107 13.60 -13.62 0.20
C ALA A 107 12.37 -12.82 -0.29
N TRP A 108 12.56 -11.93 -1.27
CA TRP A 108 11.49 -11.14 -1.89
C TRP A 108 10.56 -12.00 -2.74
N ALA A 109 11.12 -12.91 -3.55
CA ALA A 109 10.37 -13.84 -4.38
C ALA A 109 9.62 -14.91 -3.55
N ASP A 110 10.26 -15.40 -2.48
CA ASP A 110 9.66 -16.33 -1.51
C ASP A 110 8.38 -15.74 -0.89
N VAL A 111 8.37 -14.45 -0.53
CA VAL A 111 7.16 -13.75 -0.01
C VAL A 111 6.05 -13.62 -1.06
N GLN A 112 6.40 -13.39 -2.32
CA GLN A 112 5.42 -13.26 -3.42
C GLN A 112 4.96 -14.60 -3.99
N GLY A 113 5.57 -15.72 -3.56
CA GLY A 113 5.27 -17.06 -4.06
C GLY A 113 5.69 -17.30 -5.52
N ILE A 114 6.76 -16.63 -5.99
CA ILE A 114 7.23 -16.71 -7.39
C ILE A 114 8.66 -17.24 -7.50
N PRO A 115 9.08 -17.78 -8.66
CA PRO A 115 10.49 -18.01 -8.96
C PRO A 115 11.30 -16.71 -8.98
N VAL A 116 12.58 -16.78 -8.58
CA VAL A 116 13.50 -15.60 -8.64
C VAL A 116 13.70 -15.10 -10.08
N SER A 117 13.63 -15.99 -11.07
CA SER A 117 13.62 -15.65 -12.50
C SER A 117 12.46 -14.74 -12.91
N ASP A 118 11.35 -14.79 -12.18
CA ASP A 118 10.09 -14.17 -12.55
C ASP A 118 9.93 -12.78 -11.93
N ILE A 119 10.82 -12.36 -11.03
CA ILE A 119 10.82 -11.02 -10.42
C ILE A 119 10.70 -9.90 -11.47
N PRO A 120 11.50 -9.86 -12.57
CA PRO A 120 11.37 -8.80 -13.57
C PRO A 120 9.98 -8.79 -14.21
N ARG A 121 9.50 -9.98 -14.62
CA ARG A 121 8.20 -10.21 -15.27
C ARG A 121 7.01 -9.97 -14.35
N TYR A 122 7.19 -10.10 -13.02
CA TYR A 122 6.16 -9.81 -12.02
C TYR A 122 6.12 -8.32 -11.70
N VAL A 123 7.27 -7.73 -11.31
CA VAL A 123 7.37 -6.31 -10.95
C VAL A 123 6.96 -5.41 -12.12
N SER A 124 7.35 -5.74 -13.36
CA SER A 124 6.95 -4.98 -14.56
C SER A 124 5.46 -5.06 -14.92
N ARG A 125 4.64 -5.83 -14.18
CA ARG A 125 3.17 -5.88 -14.34
C ARG A 125 2.40 -5.21 -13.21
N LEU A 126 3.09 -4.73 -12.19
CA LEU A 126 2.49 -3.92 -11.15
C LEU A 126 2.25 -2.51 -11.68
N THR A 127 1.39 -1.72 -11.02
CA THR A 127 1.06 -0.35 -11.45
C THR A 127 1.41 0.64 -10.32
N PRO A 128 2.15 1.72 -10.59
CA PRO A 128 2.54 2.70 -9.59
C PRO A 128 1.40 3.67 -9.26
N VAL A 129 1.03 3.70 -7.97
CA VAL A 129 -0.07 4.53 -7.43
C VAL A 129 0.26 5.06 -6.04
N LEU A 130 -0.50 6.06 -5.59
CA LEU A 130 -0.53 6.57 -4.22
C LEU A 130 -1.74 6.00 -3.47
N LEU A 131 -1.58 5.69 -2.18
CA LEU A 131 -2.73 5.41 -1.31
C LEU A 131 -3.51 6.70 -1.02
N ARG A 132 -4.85 6.66 -1.04
CA ARG A 132 -5.72 7.79 -0.61
C ARG A 132 -6.49 7.54 0.69
N THR A 133 -6.19 6.42 1.35
CA THR A 133 -6.67 6.04 2.68
C THR A 133 -5.56 5.34 3.46
N ASP A 134 -5.53 5.49 4.78
CA ASP A 134 -4.71 4.64 5.64
C ASP A 134 -5.07 3.16 5.38
N THR A 135 -4.10 2.32 5.05
CA THR A 135 -4.36 0.98 4.48
C THR A 135 -3.67 -0.12 5.28
N LEU A 136 -4.45 -1.13 5.70
CA LEU A 136 -3.93 -2.31 6.38
C LEU A 136 -3.33 -3.31 5.38
N VAL A 137 -2.07 -3.69 5.61
CA VAL A 137 -1.31 -4.70 4.83
C VAL A 137 -0.54 -5.62 5.78
N THR A 138 -0.01 -6.73 5.26
CA THR A 138 1.18 -7.35 5.86
C THR A 138 2.40 -6.82 5.11
N ASN A 139 3.30 -6.13 5.82
CA ASN A 139 4.54 -5.59 5.27
C ASN A 139 5.71 -6.51 5.61
N HIS A 140 6.48 -6.92 4.60
CA HIS A 140 7.58 -7.86 4.79
C HIS A 140 8.93 -7.17 4.66
N GLY A 141 9.75 -7.20 5.72
CA GLY A 141 11.09 -6.64 5.74
C GLY A 141 12.16 -7.65 5.34
N PHE A 142 13.43 -7.24 5.39
CA PHE A 142 14.58 -8.12 5.23
C PHE A 142 15.57 -7.99 6.40
N ARG A 143 15.75 -9.07 7.17
CA ARG A 143 16.70 -9.15 8.28
C ARG A 143 17.33 -10.54 8.34
N ASP A 144 18.61 -10.62 8.73
CA ASP A 144 19.33 -11.87 8.98
C ASP A 144 19.25 -12.91 7.83
N GLY A 145 19.27 -12.40 6.58
CA GLY A 145 19.20 -13.22 5.36
C GLY A 145 17.80 -13.70 4.97
N LYS A 146 16.75 -13.29 5.70
CA LYS A 146 15.37 -13.78 5.53
C LYS A 146 14.37 -12.62 5.40
N ALA A 147 13.19 -12.93 4.88
CA ALA A 147 12.05 -12.03 5.00
C ALA A 147 11.54 -12.02 6.45
N THR A 148 11.27 -10.83 6.99
CA THR A 148 10.42 -10.64 8.18
C THR A 148 9.00 -10.32 7.71
N GLY A 149 7.99 -10.43 8.57
CA GLY A 149 6.61 -10.10 8.21
C GLY A 149 5.77 -9.69 9.42
N GLY A 150 4.84 -8.75 9.24
CA GLY A 150 3.91 -8.33 10.29
C GLY A 150 2.82 -7.37 9.77
N PRO A 151 1.70 -7.25 10.50
CA PRO A 151 0.61 -6.34 10.12
C PRO A 151 1.05 -4.88 10.28
N ALA A 152 0.75 -4.06 9.28
CA ALA A 152 1.10 -2.66 9.25
C ALA A 152 -0.03 -1.80 8.66
N VAL A 153 -0.17 -0.57 9.15
CA VAL A 153 -0.94 0.48 8.47
C VAL A 153 0.04 1.34 7.69
N LEU A 154 -0.17 1.42 6.38
CA LEU A 154 0.50 2.39 5.53
C LEU A 154 -0.33 3.68 5.52
N GLN A 155 0.30 4.81 5.86
CA GLN A 155 -0.35 6.12 5.82
C GLN A 155 -0.84 6.48 4.40
N ALA A 156 -1.96 7.20 4.29
CA ALA A 156 -2.37 7.85 3.04
C ALA A 156 -1.23 8.73 2.47
N GLY A 157 -1.06 8.74 1.13
CA GLY A 157 0.05 9.39 0.44
C GLY A 157 1.29 8.50 0.22
N MET A 158 1.35 7.31 0.84
CA MET A 158 2.41 6.31 0.57
C MET A 158 2.39 5.88 -0.90
N GLY A 159 3.55 5.82 -1.55
CA GLY A 159 3.71 5.18 -2.85
C GLY A 159 3.68 3.66 -2.73
N VAL A 160 2.84 3.01 -3.56
CA VAL A 160 2.78 1.55 -3.67
C VAL A 160 2.72 1.09 -5.13
N LEU A 161 3.27 -0.10 -5.39
CA LEU A 161 3.03 -0.84 -6.63
C LEU A 161 1.86 -1.81 -6.39
N VAL A 162 0.75 -1.67 -7.14
CA VAL A 162 -0.43 -2.54 -7.03
C VAL A 162 -0.44 -3.61 -8.13
N ASN A 163 -0.92 -4.82 -7.81
CA ASN A 163 -1.03 -5.91 -8.77
C ASN A 163 -2.27 -5.80 -9.68
N GLY A 164 -2.39 -6.73 -10.64
CA GLY A 164 -3.50 -6.76 -11.60
C GLY A 164 -4.91 -6.98 -11.02
N HIS A 165 -5.07 -7.18 -9.72
CA HIS A 165 -6.38 -7.23 -9.03
C HIS A 165 -6.58 -6.04 -8.07
N GLY A 166 -5.67 -5.06 -8.09
CA GLY A 166 -5.72 -3.86 -7.26
C GLY A 166 -5.39 -4.13 -5.80
N VAL A 167 -4.43 -5.00 -5.52
CA VAL A 167 -3.88 -5.20 -4.17
C VAL A 167 -2.46 -4.62 -4.11
N PRO A 168 -2.09 -3.85 -3.08
CA PRO A 168 -0.71 -3.39 -2.88
C PRO A 168 0.24 -4.58 -2.74
N ALA A 169 1.28 -4.60 -3.59
CA ALA A 169 2.25 -5.68 -3.67
C ALA A 169 3.69 -5.24 -3.30
N VAL A 170 3.98 -3.93 -3.32
CA VAL A 170 5.26 -3.35 -2.85
C VAL A 170 5.04 -1.98 -2.21
N LYS A 171 5.75 -1.69 -1.11
CA LYS A 171 5.87 -0.35 -0.50
C LYS A 171 7.10 0.36 -1.10
N CYS A 172 6.89 1.48 -1.79
CA CYS A 172 7.91 1.97 -2.73
C CYS A 172 9.17 2.52 -2.06
N ASN A 173 9.07 3.34 -1.01
CA ASN A 173 10.24 3.95 -0.36
C ASN A 173 11.24 2.93 0.25
N CYS A 174 10.83 1.67 0.47
CA CYS A 174 11.68 0.60 0.99
C CYS A 174 11.85 -0.62 0.05
N GLY A 175 11.06 -0.73 -1.02
CA GLY A 175 11.03 -1.91 -1.89
C GLY A 175 10.46 -3.19 -1.24
N ASN A 176 9.94 -3.09 -0.01
CA ASN A 176 9.42 -4.22 0.74
C ASN A 176 8.20 -4.84 0.03
N PRO A 177 8.17 -6.18 -0.15
CA PRO A 177 6.99 -6.85 -0.67
C PRO A 177 5.84 -6.77 0.35
N LEU A 178 4.63 -6.60 -0.18
CA LEU A 178 3.39 -6.51 0.58
C LEU A 178 2.50 -7.69 0.24
N THR A 179 1.77 -8.20 1.23
CA THR A 179 0.70 -9.16 1.03
C THR A 179 -0.58 -8.69 1.73
N LEU A 180 -1.70 -9.33 1.41
CA LEU A 180 -2.95 -9.11 2.15
C LEU A 180 -2.74 -9.35 3.66
N PRO A 181 -3.42 -8.59 4.54
CA PRO A 181 -3.42 -8.86 5.97
C PRO A 181 -4.08 -10.21 6.26
N GLU A 182 -3.57 -10.92 7.28
CA GLU A 182 -4.20 -12.16 7.74
C GLU A 182 -5.65 -11.91 8.20
N LYS A 183 -6.58 -12.81 7.87
CA LYS A 183 -8.02 -12.63 8.11
C LYS A 183 -8.40 -12.38 9.58
N LYS A 184 -7.58 -12.84 10.53
CA LYS A 184 -7.74 -12.65 11.98
C LYS A 184 -7.40 -11.24 12.47
N ILE A 185 -6.70 -10.43 11.67
CA ILE A 185 -6.26 -9.10 12.07
C ILE A 185 -7.43 -8.12 11.92
N SER A 186 -8.00 -7.69 13.05
CA SER A 186 -8.76 -6.44 13.10
C SER A 186 -7.93 -5.27 13.59
N THR A 187 -8.40 -4.08 13.24
CA THR A 187 -7.93 -2.78 13.70
C THR A 187 -8.61 -2.37 15.00
N ASP A 188 -9.85 -2.82 15.20
CA ASP A 188 -10.68 -2.53 16.37
C ASP A 188 -10.06 -3.18 17.61
N GLY A 189 -9.68 -2.36 18.60
CA GLY A 189 -8.99 -2.85 19.81
C GLY A 189 -7.55 -3.34 19.57
N ALA A 190 -6.95 -3.04 18.43
CA ALA A 190 -5.56 -3.39 18.13
C ALA A 190 -4.56 -2.50 18.88
N SER A 191 -3.36 -3.03 19.14
CA SER A 191 -2.26 -2.24 19.73
C SER A 191 -1.42 -1.60 18.61
N PHE A 192 -1.31 -0.27 18.57
CA PHE A 192 -0.58 0.41 17.48
C PHE A 192 0.81 0.90 17.89
N THR A 193 1.84 0.37 17.23
CA THR A 193 3.25 0.78 17.37
C THR A 193 3.69 1.73 16.25
N GLY A 194 4.90 2.29 16.35
CA GLY A 194 5.40 3.27 15.38
C GLY A 194 4.78 4.66 15.55
N ARG A 195 5.31 5.63 14.79
CA ARG A 195 4.86 7.03 14.81
C ARG A 195 3.41 7.14 14.31
N SER A 196 2.60 7.95 14.97
CA SER A 196 1.25 8.32 14.49
C SER A 196 1.31 9.64 13.72
N TRP A 197 0.35 9.85 12.82
CA TRP A 197 0.14 11.09 12.08
C TRP A 197 -1.15 11.80 12.54
N PRO A 198 -1.31 13.12 12.26
CA PRO A 198 -2.61 13.78 12.33
C PRO A 198 -3.63 13.06 11.42
N GLY A 199 -4.89 12.94 11.87
CA GLY A 199 -5.93 12.24 11.12
C GLY A 199 -5.96 10.71 11.26
N PHE A 200 -4.94 10.09 11.88
CA PHE A 200 -4.95 8.64 12.13
C PHE A 200 -6.07 8.23 13.10
N GLU A 201 -7.01 7.41 12.63
CA GLU A 201 -8.05 6.77 13.45
C GLU A 201 -8.21 5.30 13.05
N GLU A 202 -8.26 4.38 14.02
CA GLU A 202 -8.31 2.93 13.75
C GLU A 202 -9.50 2.50 12.88
N ARG A 203 -10.65 3.17 13.04
CA ARG A 203 -11.88 3.00 12.25
C ARG A 203 -11.75 3.41 10.78
N ASN A 204 -10.82 4.32 10.46
CA ASN A 204 -10.63 4.87 9.11
C ASN A 204 -9.62 4.05 8.29
N VAL A 205 -9.03 3.02 8.88
CA VAL A 205 -8.09 2.12 8.21
C VAL A 205 -8.84 1.19 7.24
N THR A 206 -8.54 1.31 5.95
CA THR A 206 -9.14 0.52 4.87
C THR A 206 -8.45 -0.84 4.73
N LYS A 207 -9.23 -1.92 4.63
CA LYS A 207 -8.76 -3.23 4.17
C LYS A 207 -9.06 -3.38 2.68
N ILE A 208 -8.03 -3.45 1.83
CA ILE A 208 -8.22 -3.60 0.37
C ILE A 208 -8.29 -5.08 0.01
N GLN A 209 -9.39 -5.49 -0.62
CA GLN A 209 -9.60 -6.85 -1.14
C GLN A 209 -9.37 -6.89 -2.67
N PRO A 210 -8.87 -8.00 -3.23
CA PRO A 210 -8.71 -8.14 -4.67
C PRO A 210 -10.07 -8.03 -5.39
N ARG A 211 -10.02 -7.48 -6.61
CA ARG A 211 -11.12 -7.57 -7.58
C ARG A 211 -11.59 -9.03 -7.77
N ASP A 212 -12.90 -9.22 -7.96
CA ASP A 212 -13.48 -10.51 -8.38
C ASP A 212 -12.76 -11.06 -9.62
N ALA A 213 -12.14 -12.23 -9.47
CA ALA A 213 -11.38 -12.92 -10.51
C ALA A 213 -12.21 -13.20 -11.77
N LYS A 214 -13.54 -13.32 -11.67
CA LYS A 214 -14.45 -13.49 -12.82
C LYS A 214 -14.44 -12.28 -13.77
N LYS A 215 -14.09 -11.09 -13.29
CA LYS A 215 -13.92 -9.89 -14.10
C LYS A 215 -12.55 -9.83 -14.82
N GLY A 216 -11.66 -10.79 -14.57
CA GLY A 216 -10.26 -10.76 -14.98
C GLY A 216 -9.47 -9.62 -14.32
N THR A 217 -8.20 -9.50 -14.70
CA THR A 217 -7.34 -8.42 -14.20
C THR A 217 -7.82 -7.04 -14.63
N ILE A 218 -7.60 -6.03 -13.79
CA ILE A 218 -7.79 -4.62 -14.10
C ILE A 218 -6.99 -4.25 -15.36
N VAL A 219 -7.66 -3.66 -16.34
CA VAL A 219 -7.03 -3.13 -17.57
C VAL A 219 -6.57 -1.69 -17.34
N THR A 220 -7.41 -0.90 -16.67
CA THR A 220 -7.20 0.53 -16.38
C THR A 220 -7.66 0.84 -14.97
N PHE A 221 -6.86 1.60 -14.22
CA PHE A 221 -7.24 2.17 -12.93
C PHE A 221 -7.79 3.59 -13.11
N VAL A 222 -8.88 3.93 -12.42
CA VAL A 222 -9.36 5.32 -12.32
C VAL A 222 -8.74 5.93 -11.07
N LEU A 223 -7.72 6.76 -11.28
CA LEU A 223 -6.96 7.45 -10.25
C LEU A 223 -7.50 8.87 -10.03
N VAL A 224 -7.15 9.46 -8.90
CA VAL A 224 -7.39 10.87 -8.54
C VAL A 224 -6.04 11.56 -8.29
N ASP A 225 -5.91 12.84 -8.63
CA ASP A 225 -4.73 13.66 -8.33
C ASP A 225 -4.49 13.81 -6.81
N PRO A 226 -3.24 14.09 -6.36
CA PRO A 226 -2.96 14.35 -4.94
C PRO A 226 -3.83 15.47 -4.35
N GLU A 227 -4.18 16.48 -5.14
CA GLU A 227 -4.97 17.65 -4.75
C GLU A 227 -6.48 17.36 -4.72
N GLY A 228 -6.93 16.26 -5.34
CA GLY A 228 -8.34 15.87 -5.41
C GLY A 228 -9.22 16.78 -6.27
N THR A 229 -8.66 17.37 -7.34
CA THR A 229 -9.36 18.25 -8.29
C THR A 229 -9.82 17.52 -9.57
N MET A 230 -9.19 16.39 -9.93
CA MET A 230 -9.47 15.68 -11.18
C MET A 230 -9.25 14.17 -11.09
N GLY A 231 -10.09 13.41 -11.80
CA GLY A 231 -9.81 12.01 -12.10
C GLY A 231 -8.92 11.87 -13.33
N PHE A 232 -8.25 10.72 -13.47
CA PHE A 232 -7.65 10.30 -14.73
C PHE A 232 -7.52 8.77 -14.80
N GLU A 233 -7.48 8.23 -16.01
CA GLU A 233 -7.24 6.81 -16.25
C GLU A 233 -5.74 6.51 -16.34
N ARG A 234 -5.30 5.43 -15.68
CA ARG A 234 -3.95 4.85 -15.84
C ARG A 234 -4.06 3.38 -16.29
N PRO A 235 -3.62 3.04 -17.51
CA PRO A 235 -3.51 1.64 -17.93
C PRO A 235 -2.62 0.84 -16.98
N ARG A 236 -2.99 -0.40 -16.66
CA ARG A 236 -2.21 -1.27 -15.78
C ARG A 236 -0.81 -1.48 -16.37
N ALA A 237 0.20 -1.45 -15.50
CA ALA A 237 1.61 -1.66 -15.85
C ALA A 237 2.23 -0.57 -16.73
N THR A 238 1.80 0.68 -16.51
CA THR A 238 2.38 1.89 -17.11
C THR A 238 2.83 2.85 -16.01
N GLU A 239 3.90 3.59 -16.25
CA GLU A 239 4.48 4.56 -15.31
C GLU A 239 3.90 5.98 -15.53
N GLY A 240 2.74 6.06 -16.18
CA GLY A 240 1.94 7.26 -16.43
C GLY A 240 2.05 7.80 -17.87
N GLU A 241 3.01 7.34 -18.65
CA GLU A 241 3.21 7.72 -20.05
C GLU A 241 1.95 7.49 -20.89
N ALA A 242 1.18 6.44 -20.58
CA ALA A 242 -0.06 6.06 -21.26
C ALA A 242 -1.36 6.57 -20.59
N ASP A 243 -1.30 7.44 -19.57
CA ASP A 243 -2.49 7.97 -18.88
C ASP A 243 -3.54 8.60 -19.84
N GLY A 244 -4.80 8.64 -19.43
CA GLY A 244 -5.89 9.28 -20.15
C GLY A 244 -5.81 10.82 -20.19
N PRO A 245 -6.81 11.52 -20.75
CA PRO A 245 -7.07 12.92 -20.44
C PRO A 245 -7.47 13.10 -18.96
N PRO A 246 -7.49 14.33 -18.42
CA PRO A 246 -8.25 14.61 -17.21
C PRO A 246 -9.72 14.27 -17.41
N ILE A 247 -10.35 13.68 -16.39
CA ILE A 247 -11.79 13.43 -16.32
C ILE A 247 -12.34 14.03 -15.02
N GLN A 248 -13.67 14.11 -14.92
CA GLN A 248 -14.32 14.47 -13.66
C GLN A 248 -13.98 13.46 -12.56
N LEU A 249 -13.98 13.91 -11.29
CA LEU A 249 -13.81 13.01 -10.15
C LEU A 249 -14.86 11.87 -10.22
N PRO A 250 -14.49 10.61 -9.94
CA PRO A 250 -15.46 9.53 -9.95
C PRO A 250 -16.49 9.71 -8.83
N ALA A 251 -17.72 9.21 -9.02
CA ALA A 251 -18.83 9.37 -8.07
C ALA A 251 -18.57 8.77 -6.66
N THR A 252 -17.48 8.03 -6.49
CA THR A 252 -16.95 7.60 -5.18
C THR A 252 -16.43 8.75 -4.32
N GLU A 253 -16.06 9.87 -4.94
CA GLU A 253 -15.50 11.07 -4.31
C GLU A 253 -16.56 12.12 -3.97
N THR A 254 -17.83 11.89 -4.35
CA THR A 254 -18.94 12.63 -3.77
C THR A 254 -19.24 12.08 -2.39
N GLU A 255 -19.36 12.98 -1.40
CA GLU A 255 -19.99 12.70 -0.10
C GLU A 255 -21.47 12.39 -0.30
N GLY A 256 -21.75 11.16 -0.75
CA GLY A 256 -23.08 10.61 -0.72
C GLY A 256 -23.46 10.36 0.73
N THR A 257 -24.33 11.22 1.28
CA THR A 257 -25.05 10.94 2.52
C THR A 257 -25.61 9.52 2.46
N ALA A 258 -25.36 8.73 3.50
CA ALA A 258 -25.92 7.39 3.62
C ALA A 258 -27.43 7.51 3.81
N SER A 259 -28.18 7.49 2.70
CA SER A 259 -29.63 7.51 2.71
C SER A 259 -30.18 6.13 3.06
N ASP A 260 -29.91 5.69 4.30
CA ASP A 260 -30.63 4.61 4.97
C ASP A 260 -32.06 5.09 5.27
N SER A 261 -32.84 5.17 4.20
CA SER A 261 -34.28 5.43 4.20
C SER A 261 -34.87 4.46 3.18
N PRO A 262 -35.53 3.37 3.63
CA PRO A 262 -36.20 2.47 2.70
C PRO A 262 -37.30 3.26 1.99
N SER A 263 -37.24 3.31 0.65
CA SER A 263 -38.32 3.92 -0.13
C SER A 263 -39.62 3.19 0.17
N PRO A 264 -40.69 3.89 0.62
CA PRO A 264 -41.98 3.25 0.83
C PRO A 264 -42.50 2.76 -0.52
N SER A 265 -42.70 1.45 -0.64
CA SER A 265 -43.32 0.86 -1.83
C SER A 265 -44.80 1.22 -1.87
N ASP A 266 -45.20 1.78 -3.02
CA ASP A 266 -46.52 1.78 -3.65
C ASP A 266 -47.78 1.56 -2.78
N SER A 267 -48.72 2.50 -2.89
CA SER A 267 -50.13 2.35 -2.52
C SER A 267 -50.97 3.32 -3.34
N GLY A 268 -51.25 2.96 -4.59
CA GLY A 268 -52.04 3.77 -5.52
C GLY A 268 -53.53 3.88 -5.17
N MET A 269 -54.13 5.02 -5.56
CA MET A 269 -55.58 5.21 -5.69
C MET A 269 -55.88 5.99 -6.99
N GLU A 270 -57.04 5.74 -7.60
CA GLU A 270 -57.43 6.25 -8.91
C GLU A 270 -57.89 7.72 -8.94
N PRO A 271 -57.90 8.38 -10.11
CA PRO A 271 -58.24 9.80 -10.27
C PRO A 271 -59.73 10.07 -10.58
N PRO A 272 -60.25 11.26 -10.23
CA PRO A 272 -61.34 11.92 -10.95
C PRO A 272 -60.80 12.90 -12.01
N GLY A 273 -61.49 13.02 -13.15
CA GLY A 273 -61.07 13.87 -14.27
C GLY A 273 -61.82 15.21 -14.41
N THR A 274 -61.87 15.72 -15.64
CA THR A 274 -62.41 17.03 -16.10
C THR A 274 -61.57 18.27 -15.70
N GLY A 275 -61.29 19.22 -16.59
CA GLY A 275 -61.53 19.23 -18.04
C GLY A 275 -60.90 20.42 -18.78
N SER A 276 -60.85 20.32 -20.12
CA SER A 276 -60.64 21.42 -21.09
C SER A 276 -62.01 21.92 -21.61
N PRO A 277 -62.17 23.11 -22.22
CA PRO A 277 -61.18 23.83 -23.07
C PRO A 277 -61.07 25.36 -22.89
N GLY A 278 -60.19 26.00 -23.68
CA GLY A 278 -60.13 27.45 -23.84
C GLY A 278 -59.06 27.90 -24.85
N THR A 279 -59.48 28.31 -26.06
CA THR A 279 -58.66 29.04 -27.05
C THR A 279 -58.35 30.47 -26.56
N GLU A 280 -57.30 31.16 -26.98
CA GLU A 280 -57.14 31.91 -28.25
C GLU A 280 -55.65 32.31 -28.47
N THR A 281 -55.31 32.94 -29.60
CA THR A 281 -53.91 33.09 -30.07
C THR A 281 -53.37 34.56 -30.02
N PRO A 282 -52.46 35.10 -30.89
CA PRO A 282 -51.24 35.77 -30.39
C PRO A 282 -51.24 37.32 -30.45
N GLY A 283 -50.28 37.93 -29.75
CA GLY A 283 -49.91 39.35 -29.87
C GLY A 283 -48.45 39.55 -30.29
N THR A 284 -48.20 40.44 -31.26
CA THR A 284 -46.90 40.70 -31.92
C THR A 284 -46.19 41.96 -31.41
N ASP A 285 -44.86 41.87 -31.20
CA ASP A 285 -43.77 42.74 -31.76
C ASP A 285 -43.90 44.31 -31.73
N PRO A 286 -42.84 45.13 -32.01
CA PRO A 286 -41.41 44.82 -32.19
C PRO A 286 -40.40 45.83 -31.55
N SER A 287 -39.11 45.60 -31.83
CA SER A 287 -38.03 46.60 -32.04
C SER A 287 -37.30 47.25 -30.86
N GLY A 288 -35.96 47.27 -30.96
CA GLY A 288 -35.03 47.95 -30.04
C GLY A 288 -33.58 47.88 -30.51
N THR A 289 -33.25 48.53 -31.64
CA THR A 289 -31.95 48.38 -32.35
C THR A 289 -30.85 49.30 -31.80
N GLY A 290 -29.63 48.78 -31.56
CA GLY A 290 -28.45 49.60 -31.22
C GLY A 290 -27.12 48.83 -31.15
N SER A 291 -26.08 49.34 -31.80
CA SER A 291 -24.71 48.76 -31.91
C SER A 291 -23.74 49.87 -32.39
N PRO A 292 -22.40 49.70 -32.42
CA PRO A 292 -21.46 48.87 -31.64
C PRO A 292 -20.39 49.75 -30.93
N GLY A 293 -19.32 49.17 -30.34
CA GLY A 293 -18.20 49.98 -29.80
C GLY A 293 -16.91 49.24 -29.37
N THR A 294 -15.80 49.46 -30.08
CA THR A 294 -14.38 49.09 -29.81
C THR A 294 -13.55 49.58 -31.04
N PRO A 295 -12.19 49.59 -31.07
CA PRO A 295 -11.14 49.35 -30.06
C PRO A 295 -10.36 50.69 -29.82
N PRO A 296 -9.01 50.87 -29.79
CA PRO A 296 -7.86 49.96 -29.60
C PRO A 296 -6.93 50.29 -28.38
N PRO A 297 -5.69 50.84 -28.44
CA PRO A 297 -4.57 50.14 -27.77
C PRO A 297 -3.65 50.97 -26.85
N GLY A 298 -2.79 50.27 -26.10
CA GLY A 298 -1.60 50.82 -25.44
C GLY A 298 -0.41 49.87 -25.55
N THR A 299 0.72 50.37 -26.06
CA THR A 299 1.97 49.62 -26.29
C THR A 299 2.99 49.89 -25.18
N GLY A 300 3.91 48.96 -24.92
CA GLY A 300 5.03 49.17 -23.99
C GLY A 300 6.06 48.04 -24.06
N ASP A 301 7.22 48.34 -24.65
CA ASP A 301 8.31 47.39 -24.91
C ASP A 301 9.35 47.30 -23.77
N GLY A 302 10.17 46.25 -23.82
CA GLY A 302 11.45 46.13 -23.11
C GLY A 302 11.42 45.34 -21.78
N GLU A 303 12.53 44.73 -21.34
CA GLU A 303 13.76 44.38 -22.08
C GLU A 303 14.47 43.23 -21.34
N ALA A 304 15.26 42.41 -22.04
CA ALA A 304 16.01 41.31 -21.46
C ALA A 304 17.51 41.64 -21.34
N PRO A 305 18.16 41.32 -20.20
CA PRO A 305 19.60 41.12 -20.13
C PRO A 305 19.98 39.65 -19.93
N ALA A 306 21.21 39.29 -20.32
CA ALA A 306 21.71 37.92 -20.38
C ALA A 306 22.44 37.45 -19.09
N SER A 307 22.78 36.16 -19.07
CA SER A 307 23.50 35.47 -17.98
C SER A 307 24.91 36.03 -17.69
N PRO A 308 25.45 35.75 -16.49
CA PRO A 308 26.39 34.63 -16.36
C PRO A 308 25.97 33.63 -15.26
N GLY A 309 26.52 32.41 -15.15
CA GLY A 309 27.62 31.81 -15.91
C GLY A 309 28.78 31.36 -15.02
N MET A 310 28.62 30.26 -14.28
CA MET A 310 29.69 29.57 -13.51
C MET A 310 29.46 28.05 -13.56
N THR A 311 30.22 27.32 -14.38
CA THR A 311 31.42 26.52 -14.04
C THR A 311 31.13 25.19 -13.33
N SER A 312 31.33 24.09 -14.07
CA SER A 312 31.45 22.73 -13.55
C SER A 312 32.71 22.55 -12.69
N GLN A 313 32.64 21.68 -11.68
CA GLN A 313 33.81 20.92 -11.20
C GLN A 313 33.41 19.47 -10.97
N ASP A 314 34.28 18.56 -11.41
CA ASP A 314 34.19 17.10 -11.23
C ASP A 314 35.26 16.67 -10.17
N PRO A 315 35.69 15.41 -9.97
CA PRO A 315 35.65 14.84 -8.63
C PRO A 315 37.03 14.71 -7.96
N GLY A 316 37.05 14.77 -6.63
CA GLY A 316 38.24 14.48 -5.83
C GLY A 316 38.40 12.98 -5.56
N THR A 317 39.20 12.28 -6.37
CA THR A 317 39.69 10.93 -6.05
C THR A 317 40.82 10.98 -5.01
N GLY A 318 40.76 10.12 -4.00
CA GLY A 318 41.84 9.82 -3.06
C GLY A 318 41.85 8.33 -2.73
N ASP A 319 43.04 7.73 -2.72
CA ASP A 319 43.25 6.27 -2.64
C ASP A 319 43.87 5.86 -1.29
N ASP A 320 44.17 4.56 -1.14
CA ASP A 320 44.78 3.86 0.01
C ASP A 320 44.00 3.90 1.36
N GLY A 321 43.83 2.78 2.09
CA GLY A 321 44.21 1.39 1.80
C GLY A 321 44.05 0.50 3.05
N GLY A 322 44.10 -0.84 2.89
CA GLY A 322 44.27 -1.79 4.02
C GLY A 322 43.17 -2.82 4.28
N LEU A 323 43.33 -4.01 3.70
CA LEU A 323 42.89 -5.32 4.25
C LEU A 323 44.10 -6.00 4.95
N PRO A 324 44.01 -7.17 5.63
CA PRO A 324 42.89 -8.11 5.84
C PRO A 324 42.59 -8.29 7.38
N ASN A 325 41.89 -9.29 7.95
CA ASN A 325 41.85 -10.74 7.66
C ASN A 325 40.83 -11.54 8.53
N GLU A 326 40.29 -12.65 7.99
CA GLU A 326 39.75 -13.87 8.68
C GLU A 326 38.68 -13.75 9.81
N ARG A 327 37.88 -14.76 10.20
CA ARG A 327 37.81 -16.22 9.90
C ARG A 327 36.39 -16.80 10.20
N THR A 328 35.96 -17.85 9.48
CA THR A 328 34.89 -18.84 9.86
C THR A 328 33.47 -18.31 10.15
N GLY A 329 32.37 -19.06 9.99
CA GLY A 329 32.20 -20.44 9.49
C GLY A 329 31.27 -21.27 10.40
N GLY A 330 30.08 -21.64 9.90
CA GLY A 330 29.13 -22.47 10.66
C GLY A 330 27.83 -22.78 9.90
N THR A 331 27.57 -24.05 9.62
CA THR A 331 26.35 -24.56 8.95
C THR A 331 25.31 -25.02 9.98
N GLY A 332 24.03 -24.75 9.73
CA GLY A 332 22.94 -25.24 10.58
C GLY A 332 21.56 -25.12 9.93
N GLU A 333 21.04 -26.24 9.44
CA GLU A 333 19.64 -26.43 9.05
C GLU A 333 18.97 -27.33 10.11
N PRO A 334 17.63 -27.28 10.31
CA PRO A 334 16.74 -27.96 9.36
C PRO A 334 15.33 -27.34 9.12
N GLY A 335 14.78 -27.65 7.93
CA GLY A 335 13.42 -28.14 7.70
C GLY A 335 12.20 -27.56 8.42
N GLY A 336 11.29 -26.95 7.65
CA GLY A 336 9.89 -26.71 8.01
C GLY A 336 9.03 -26.42 6.76
N ASP A 337 7.98 -27.21 6.52
CA ASP A 337 7.13 -27.17 5.32
C ASP A 337 5.99 -26.14 5.45
N PRO A 338 5.69 -25.37 4.37
CA PRO A 338 4.34 -24.89 4.16
C PRO A 338 3.86 -24.98 2.68
N GLY A 339 3.28 -26.13 2.33
CA GLY A 339 1.96 -26.22 1.67
C GLY A 339 1.66 -25.39 0.41
N GLY A 340 1.80 -26.03 -0.76
CA GLY A 340 0.84 -25.92 -1.88
C GLY A 340 0.87 -24.65 -2.75
N PRO A 341 1.50 -24.67 -3.94
CA PRO A 341 1.51 -23.54 -4.86
C PRO A 341 0.15 -23.31 -5.55
N VAL A 342 -0.17 -22.04 -5.81
CA VAL A 342 -1.31 -21.65 -6.67
C VAL A 342 -0.91 -21.82 -8.13
N SER A 343 -1.49 -22.80 -8.84
CA SER A 343 -1.16 -23.06 -10.24
C SER A 343 -1.55 -21.91 -11.17
N LEU A 344 -0.58 -21.39 -11.91
CA LEU A 344 -0.83 -20.63 -13.13
C LEU A 344 -1.25 -21.59 -14.26
N PRO A 345 -2.14 -21.19 -15.18
CA PRO A 345 -2.42 -21.99 -16.37
C PRO A 345 -1.19 -22.06 -17.30
N PRO A 346 -1.02 -23.15 -18.07
CA PRO A 346 0.08 -23.27 -19.03
C PRO A 346 -0.05 -22.25 -20.17
N SER A 347 1.07 -21.89 -20.78
CA SER A 347 1.11 -21.01 -21.95
C SER A 347 0.43 -21.66 -23.16
N GLU A 348 -0.41 -20.91 -23.86
CA GLU A 348 -0.88 -21.28 -25.19
C GLU A 348 0.26 -21.02 -26.19
N GLU A 349 0.67 -22.06 -26.92
CA GLU A 349 1.82 -21.99 -27.83
C GLU A 349 1.42 -21.31 -29.14
N ALA A 350 2.14 -20.24 -29.51
CA ALA A 350 1.83 -19.48 -30.72
C ALA A 350 2.15 -20.30 -31.97
N ALA A 351 1.10 -20.63 -32.75
CA ALA A 351 1.24 -21.38 -33.99
C ALA A 351 2.19 -20.65 -34.98
N PRO A 352 3.02 -21.39 -35.73
CA PRO A 352 3.98 -20.79 -36.65
C PRO A 352 3.27 -20.07 -37.80
N ALA A 353 3.78 -18.90 -38.18
CA ALA A 353 3.30 -18.17 -39.35
C ALA A 353 3.56 -18.97 -40.64
N ALA A 354 2.55 -19.08 -41.50
CA ALA A 354 2.72 -19.59 -42.86
C ALA A 354 3.53 -18.60 -43.72
N SER A 355 4.19 -19.14 -44.75
CA SER A 355 5.04 -18.41 -45.70
C SER A 355 4.26 -17.62 -46.74
#